data_AF-A0A381QUQ8-F1
#
_entry.id   AF-A0A381QUQ8-F1
#
_cell.length_a   1.000
_cell.length_b   1.000
_cell.length_c   1.000
_cell.angle_alpha   90.00
_cell.angle_beta   90.00
_cell.angle_gamma   90.00
#
_symmetry.space_group_name_H-M   'P 1'
#
loop_
_entity.id
_entity.type
_entity.pdbx_description
1 polymer ?
#
loop_
_entity_poly.entity_id
_entity_poly.type
_entity_poly.pdbx_seq_one_letter_code
_entity_poly.pdbx_strand_id
1 'polypeptide(L)' 'MTFLDTNSFQIHNELNDEINILEKKKQALIEETRKDKELIDKLRNIDSLEHFARENYNLKKENEEIFIIEYEEND' A
#
# COMPACT_ATOMS: atom_id res chain seq x y z
N MET A 1 -16.76 -45.55 -7.99
CA MET A 1 -15.53 -45.80 -8.76
C MET A 1 -14.39 -45.10 -8.06
N THR A 2 -13.27 -45.80 -7.90
CA THR A 2 -12.13 -45.47 -7.03
C THR A 2 -11.34 -44.28 -7.59
N PHE A 3 -11.56 -43.08 -7.02
CA PHE A 3 -10.78 -41.85 -7.25
C PHE A 3 -9.45 -41.83 -6.47
N LEU A 4 -8.95 -43.00 -6.08
CA LEU A 4 -7.73 -43.17 -5.29
C LEU A 4 -6.55 -43.43 -6.23
N ASP A 5 -6.12 -42.42 -6.95
CA ASP A 5 -4.72 -42.34 -7.33
C ASP A 5 -4.11 -41.24 -6.46
N THR A 6 -2.98 -41.53 -5.81
CA THR A 6 -2.34 -40.72 -4.76
C THR A 6 -2.13 -39.25 -5.18
N ASN A 7 -2.10 -38.97 -6.48
CA ASN A 7 -2.08 -37.65 -7.09
C ASN A 7 -3.32 -36.78 -6.79
N SER A 8 -4.52 -37.35 -6.68
CA SER A 8 -5.75 -36.54 -6.58
C SER A 8 -5.88 -35.81 -5.25
N PHE A 9 -5.38 -36.38 -4.14
CA PHE A 9 -5.38 -35.73 -2.83
C PHE A 9 -4.30 -34.64 -2.73
N GLN A 10 -3.11 -34.90 -3.29
CA GLN A 10 -2.02 -33.92 -3.33
C GLN A 10 -2.41 -32.70 -4.16
N ILE A 11 -3.01 -32.91 -5.34
CA ILE A 11 -3.50 -31.81 -6.20
C ILE A 11 -4.58 -30.99 -5.49
N HIS A 12 -5.50 -31.63 -4.76
CA HIS A 12 -6.51 -30.89 -4.00
C HIS A 12 -5.91 -30.03 -2.89
N ASN A 13 -4.89 -30.52 -2.19
CA ASN A 13 -4.21 -29.72 -1.17
C ASN A 13 -3.46 -28.54 -1.79
N GLU A 14 -2.78 -28.74 -2.92
CA GLU A 14 -2.09 -27.68 -3.65
C GLU A 14 -3.06 -26.59 -4.12
N LEU A 15 -4.21 -26.97 -4.66
CA LEU A 15 -5.27 -26.03 -5.05
C LEU A 15 -5.85 -25.27 -3.84
N ASN A 16 -6.04 -25.94 -2.70
CA ASN A 16 -6.50 -25.27 -1.48
C ASN A 16 -5.47 -24.26 -0.97
N ASP A 17 -4.19 -24.59 -1.04
CA ASP A 17 -3.10 -23.67 -0.67
C ASP A 17 -3.06 -22.47 -1.63
N GLU A 18 -3.25 -22.69 -2.93
CA GLU A 18 -3.35 -21.61 -3.91
C GLU A 18 -4.55 -20.70 -3.63
N ILE A 19 -5.72 -21.28 -3.31
CA ILE A 19 -6.91 -20.52 -2.89
C ILE A 19 -6.59 -19.66 -1.66
N ASN A 20 -5.95 -20.23 -0.63
CA ASN A 20 -5.57 -19.51 0.59
C ASN A 20 -4.60 -18.35 0.28
N ILE A 21 -3.65 -18.56 -0.62
CA ILE A 21 -2.70 -17.51 -1.06
C ILE A 21 -3.46 -16.40 -1.79
N LEU A 22 -4.37 -16.74 -2.71
CA LEU A 22 -5.18 -15.78 -3.45
C LEU A 22 -6.09 -14.98 -2.53
N GLU A 23 -6.71 -15.63 -1.54
CA GLU A 23 -7.54 -14.95 -0.54
C GLU A 23 -6.73 -13.97 0.31
N LYS A 24 -5.53 -14.36 0.77
CA LYS A 24 -4.63 -13.45 1.50
C LYS A 24 -4.22 -12.25 0.65
N LYS A 25 -3.86 -12.47 -0.62
CA LYS A 25 -3.53 -11.38 -1.56
C LYS A 25 -4.72 -10.44 -1.75
N LYS A 26 -5.92 -11.00 -1.92
CA LYS A 26 -7.16 -10.23 -2.05
C LYS A 26 -7.40 -9.37 -0.81
N GLN A 27 -7.26 -9.94 0.39
CA GLN A 27 -7.43 -9.19 1.64
C GLN A 27 -6.40 -8.06 1.78
N ALA A 28 -5.13 -8.31 1.47
CA ALA A 28 -4.09 -7.30 1.48
C ALA A 28 -4.42 -6.12 0.53
N LEU A 29 -4.81 -6.42 -0.71
CA LEU A 29 -5.21 -5.41 -1.70
C LEU A 29 -6.45 -4.60 -1.27
N ILE A 30 -7.43 -5.24 -0.61
CA ILE A 30 -8.61 -4.55 -0.07
C ILE A 30 -8.18 -3.57 1.03
N GLU A 31 -7.28 -3.97 1.92
CA GLU A 31 -6.78 -3.09 2.98
C GLU A 31 -5.94 -1.93 2.44
N GLU A 32 -5.08 -2.16 1.45
CA GLU A 32 -4.36 -1.08 0.75
C GLU A 32 -5.34 -0.12 0.08
N THR A 33 -6.33 -0.64 -0.64
CA THR A 33 -7.37 0.19 -1.27
C THR A 33 -8.13 1.04 -0.25
N ARG A 34 -8.39 0.52 0.96
CA ARG A 34 -9.03 1.28 2.04
C ARG A 34 -8.14 2.41 2.52
N LYS A 35 -6.84 2.13 2.77
CA LYS A 35 -5.85 3.14 3.15
C LYS A 35 -5.71 4.23 2.09
N ASP A 36 -5.66 3.85 0.82
CA ASP A 36 -5.56 4.80 -0.29
C ASP A 36 -6.79 5.71 -0.37
N LYS A 37 -7.99 5.17 -0.16
CA LYS A 37 -9.22 5.99 -0.09
C LYS A 37 -9.17 6.98 1.07
N GLU A 38 -8.75 6.53 2.25
CA GLU A 38 -8.58 7.43 3.41
C GLU A 38 -7.54 8.52 3.15
N LEU A 39 -6.44 8.18 2.46
CA LEU A 39 -5.43 9.14 2.05
C LEU A 39 -6.00 10.15 1.05
N ILE A 40 -6.69 9.68 0.01
CA ILE A 40 -7.35 10.55 -0.98
C ILE A 40 -8.31 11.51 -0.28
N ASP A 41 -9.15 11.02 0.63
CA ASP A 41 -10.10 11.88 1.34
C ASP A 41 -9.41 12.95 2.20
N LYS A 42 -8.26 12.64 2.81
CA LYS A 42 -7.43 13.64 3.51
C LYS A 42 -6.82 14.66 2.56
N LEU A 43 -6.42 14.24 1.36
CA LEU A 43 -5.82 15.06 0.32
C LEU A 43 -6.84 15.86 -0.52
N ARG A 44 -8.15 15.72 -0.26
CA ARG A 44 -9.19 16.50 -0.97
C ARG A 44 -9.13 17.99 -0.67
N ASN A 45 -8.57 18.39 0.46
CA ASN A 45 -8.30 19.80 0.76
C ASN A 45 -6.99 20.23 0.08
N ILE A 46 -7.00 21.39 -0.56
CA ILE A 46 -5.85 21.98 -1.23
C ILE A 46 -4.67 22.21 -0.27
N ASP A 47 -4.95 22.58 0.98
CA ASP A 47 -3.92 22.79 2.01
C ASP A 47 -3.22 21.48 2.37
N SER A 48 -4.00 20.41 2.59
CA SER A 48 -3.48 19.07 2.87
C SER A 48 -2.68 18.51 1.70
N LEU A 49 -3.14 18.76 0.46
CA LEU A 49 -2.45 18.34 -0.75
C LEU A 49 -1.12 19.08 -0.92
N GLU A 50 -1.11 20.39 -0.70
CA GLU A 50 0.09 21.22 -0.80
C GLU A 50 1.12 20.81 0.28
N HIS A 51 0.66 20.54 1.51
CA HIS A 51 1.52 20.03 2.57
C HIS A 51 2.14 18.66 2.20
N PHE A 52 1.32 17.71 1.76
CA PHE A 52 1.79 16.38 1.35
C PHE A 52 2.80 16.45 0.18
N ALA A 53 2.53 17.30 -0.80
CA ALA A 53 3.41 17.57 -1.94
C ALA A 53 4.77 18.14 -1.52
N ARG A 54 4.78 19.04 -0.54
CA ARG A 54 6.01 19.64 0.00
C ARG A 54 6.82 18.65 0.82
N GLU A 55 6.17 17.88 1.69
CA GLU A 55 6.86 16.92 2.57
C GLU A 55 7.43 15.71 1.81
N ASN A 56 6.68 15.15 0.85
CA ASN A 56 7.07 13.90 0.20
C ASN A 56 7.86 14.11 -1.11
N TYR A 57 7.65 15.25 -1.77
CA TYR A 57 8.18 15.49 -3.12
C TYR A 57 8.95 16.81 -3.23
N ASN A 58 9.12 17.57 -2.14
CA ASN A 58 9.83 18.85 -2.10
C ASN A 58 9.35 19.84 -3.18
N LEU A 59 8.06 19.80 -3.50
CA LEU A 59 7.48 20.68 -4.52
C LEU A 59 7.47 22.13 -4.06
N LYS A 60 7.75 23.05 -4.99
CA LYS A 60 7.78 24.50 -4.75
C LYS A 60 7.01 25.26 -5.83
N LYS A 61 6.48 26.44 -5.49
CA LYS A 61 5.92 27.36 -6.48
C LYS A 61 7.05 28.11 -7.19
N GLU A 62 6.81 28.60 -8.41
CA GLU A 62 7.86 29.28 -9.21
C GLU A 62 8.40 30.56 -8.53
N ASN A 63 7.57 31.26 -7.75
CA ASN A 63 7.94 32.49 -7.05
C ASN A 63 8.16 32.25 -5.54
N GLU A 64 8.70 31.08 -5.16
CA GLU A 64 8.89 30.69 -3.77
C GLU A 64 10.32 30.19 -3.50
N GLU A 65 10.88 30.64 -2.37
CA GLU A 65 12.13 30.11 -1.80
C GLU A 65 11.81 29.25 -0.58
N ILE A 66 12.26 27.99 -0.61
CA ILE A 66 12.07 27.02 0.48
C ILE A 66 13.40 26.84 1.20
N PHE A 67 13.37 26.93 2.53
CA PHE A 67 14.52 26.64 3.40
C PHE A 67 14.28 25.35 4.16
N ILE A 68 15.23 24.42 4.10
CA ILE A 68 15.26 23.23 4.97
C ILE A 68 16.21 23.58 6.11
N ILE A 69 15.70 23.61 7.34
CA ILE A 69 16.48 23.91 8.53
C ILE A 69 16.75 22.60 9.25
N GLU A 70 17.98 22.12 9.19
CA GLU A 70 18.46 21.00 9.99
C GLU A 70 19.12 21.56 11.25
N TYR A 71 18.74 21.02 12.42
CA TYR A 71 19.41 21.31 13.67
C TYR A 71 20.48 20.24 13.87
N GLU A 72 21.75 20.64 13.91
CA GLU A 72 22.80 19.77 14.43
C GLU A 72 22.65 19.72 15.95
N GLU A 73 22.28 18.55 16.49
CA GLU A 73 22.49 18.26 17.91
C GLU A 73 24.01 18.20 18.12
N ASN A 74 24.57 19.31 18.63
CA ASN A 74 25.95 19.36 19.07
C ASN A 74 26.10 18.51 20.34
N ASP A 75 26.70 17.33 20.21
CA ASP A 75 27.38 16.61 21.30
C ASP A 75 28.90 16.68 21.11
#